data_AF-A0A6G6Z9D9-F1
#
_entry.id   AF-A0A6G6Z9D9-F1
#
_cell.length_a   1.000
_cell.length_b   1.000
_cell.length_c   1.000
_cell.angle_alpha   90.00
_cell.angle_beta   90.00
_cell.angle_gamma   90.00
#
_symmetry.space_group_name_H-M   'P 1'
#
loop_
_entity.id
_entity.type
_entity.pdbx_description
1 polymer ?
#
loop_
_entity_poly.entity_id
_entity_poly.type
_entity_poly.pdbx_seq_one_letter_code
_entity_poly.pdbx_strand_id
1 'polypeptide(L)'
;MTLTKFGVDDGPHNMDGLRLLARDGTEPVEAFIGRKVMDVWAESIEHLGGRQSLFRSQYNALGKLNLAALERIVSAKYHRGAGANRQHPFVEVLVSDITESGEVLNLSELVREPLPPAFHRLA
;
A
#
# COMPACT_ATOMS: atom_id res chain seq x y z
N MET A 1 -15.03 -3.24 15.12
CA MET A 1 -15.08 -4.50 14.35
C MET A 1 -13.67 -4.75 13.84
N THR A 2 -13.35 -5.94 13.34
CA THR A 2 -12.01 -6.23 12.80
C THR A 2 -12.22 -6.80 11.42
N LEU A 3 -11.56 -6.21 10.42
CA LEU A 3 -11.57 -6.76 9.07
C LEU A 3 -10.87 -8.12 9.11
N THR A 4 -11.47 -9.14 8.51
CA THR A 4 -10.94 -10.51 8.51
C THR A 4 -10.43 -10.89 7.13
N LYS A 5 -9.62 -11.96 7.05
CA LYS A 5 -9.03 -12.43 5.77
C LYS A 5 -8.29 -11.33 5.01
N PHE A 6 -7.61 -10.46 5.76
CA PHE A 6 -6.83 -9.36 5.20
C PHE A 6 -5.62 -9.90 4.42
N GLY A 7 -5.41 -9.40 3.21
CA GLY A 7 -4.38 -9.92 2.30
C GLY A 7 -4.07 -8.96 1.16
N VAL A 8 -2.88 -9.10 0.59
CA VAL A 8 -2.54 -8.45 -0.69
C VAL A 8 -3.24 -9.18 -1.83
N ASP A 9 -3.89 -8.44 -2.71
CA ASP A 9 -4.33 -8.95 -4.02
C ASP A 9 -3.20 -8.80 -5.01
N ASP A 10 -2.49 -9.90 -5.28
CA ASP A 10 -1.42 -9.96 -6.27
C ASP A 10 -1.91 -10.43 -7.65
N GLY A 11 -3.23 -10.51 -7.85
CA GLY A 11 -3.84 -10.86 -9.12
C GLY A 11 -3.66 -9.78 -10.21
N PRO A 12 -4.01 -10.11 -11.47
CA PRO A 12 -3.97 -9.14 -12.56
C PRO A 12 -4.96 -7.98 -12.32
N HIS A 13 -4.45 -6.74 -12.29
CA HIS A 13 -5.28 -5.54 -12.20
C HIS A 13 -4.60 -4.33 -12.87
N ASN A 14 -5.39 -3.36 -13.34
CA ASN A 14 -4.87 -2.16 -14.01
C ASN A 14 -4.48 -1.03 -13.03
N MET A 15 -4.69 -1.22 -11.73
CA MET A 15 -4.34 -0.22 -10.72
C MET A 15 -2.83 -0.12 -10.50
N ASP A 16 -2.34 1.11 -10.35
CA ASP A 16 -0.92 1.42 -10.13
C ASP A 16 -0.66 1.66 -8.64
N GLY A 17 -0.42 0.57 -7.91
CA GLY A 17 -0.22 0.57 -6.46
C GLY A 17 -0.54 -0.79 -5.82
N LEU A 18 -0.64 -0.80 -4.49
CA LEU A 18 -0.91 -1.99 -3.69
C LEU A 18 -2.42 -2.16 -3.49
N ARG A 19 -2.99 -3.29 -3.96
CA ARG A 19 -4.38 -3.66 -3.70
C ARG A 19 -4.46 -4.65 -2.54
N LEU A 20 -5.46 -4.46 -1.70
CA LEU A 20 -5.67 -5.22 -0.48
C LEU A 20 -7.13 -5.69 -0.45
N LEU A 21 -7.34 -6.91 0.01
CA LEU A 21 -8.65 -7.52 0.18
C LEU A 21 -8.84 -7.88 1.64
N ALA A 22 -10.06 -7.70 2.12
CA ALA A 22 -10.49 -8.11 3.44
C ALA A 22 -11.99 -8.43 3.43
N ARG A 23 -12.53 -8.78 4.60
CA ARG A 23 -13.96 -9.05 4.79
C ARG A 23 -14.48 -8.41 6.07
N ASP A 24 -15.65 -7.81 5.96
CA ASP A 24 -16.49 -7.43 7.09
C ASP A 24 -17.66 -8.42 7.17
N GLY A 25 -17.50 -9.45 8.00
CA GLY A 25 -18.40 -10.61 8.00
C GLY A 25 -18.45 -11.29 6.62
N THR A 26 -19.61 -11.24 5.96
CA THR A 26 -19.79 -11.77 4.60
C THR A 26 -19.38 -10.80 3.51
N GLU A 27 -19.34 -9.50 3.79
CA GLU A 27 -19.11 -8.46 2.80
C GLU A 27 -17.63 -8.34 2.44
N PRO A 28 -17.27 -8.31 1.14
CA PRO A 28 -15.92 -8.02 0.73
C PRO A 28 -15.59 -6.55 0.97
N VAL A 29 -14.40 -6.29 1.48
CA VAL A 29 -13.84 -4.94 1.64
C VAL A 29 -12.57 -4.87 0.83
N GLU A 30 -12.49 -3.87 -0.04
CA GLU A 30 -11.31 -3.62 -0.86
C GLU A 30 -10.59 -2.38 -0.35
N ALA A 31 -9.28 -2.42 -0.36
CA ALA A 31 -8.46 -1.27 -0.02
C ALA A 31 -7.33 -1.09 -1.04
N PHE A 32 -6.86 0.15 -1.17
CA PHE A 32 -5.84 0.51 -2.14
C PHE A 32 -4.90 1.56 -1.59
N ILE A 33 -3.60 1.36 -1.83
CA ILE A 33 -2.57 2.38 -1.64
C ILE A 33 -1.95 2.67 -3.02
N GLY A 34 -2.12 3.90 -3.48
CA GLY A 34 -1.54 4.33 -4.76
C GLY A 34 -0.01 4.30 -4.75
N ARG A 35 0.59 4.08 -5.93
CA ARG A 35 2.05 4.03 -6.14
C ARG A 35 2.80 5.16 -5.42
N LYS A 36 2.36 6.40 -5.63
CA LYS A 36 2.99 7.60 -5.04
C LYS A 36 2.92 7.59 -3.51
N VAL A 37 1.86 7.04 -2.92
CA VAL A 37 1.71 6.95 -1.46
C VAL A 37 2.70 5.93 -0.90
N MET A 38 2.85 4.78 -1.56
CA MET A 38 3.87 3.79 -1.20
C MET A 38 5.29 4.33 -1.37
N ASP A 39 5.57 5.03 -2.47
CA ASP A 39 6.88 5.66 -2.71
C ASP A 39 7.23 6.62 -1.57
N VAL A 40 6.30 7.51 -1.20
CA VAL A 40 6.50 8.46 -0.08
C VAL A 40 6.72 7.73 1.25
N TRP A 41 6.00 6.64 1.50
CA TRP A 41 6.16 5.88 2.75
C TRP A 41 7.49 5.10 2.80
N ALA A 42 7.97 4.57 1.68
CA ALA A 42 9.28 3.92 1.62
C ALA A 42 10.43 4.95 1.69
N GLU A 43 10.32 6.07 0.97
CA GLU A 43 11.32 7.14 0.94
C GLU A 43 11.51 7.82 2.31
N SER A 44 10.44 7.92 3.12
CA SER A 44 10.55 8.47 4.47
C SER A 44 11.45 7.65 5.40
N ILE A 45 11.71 6.38 5.05
CA ILE A 45 12.55 5.45 5.81
C ILE A 45 13.94 5.28 5.18
N GLU A 46 14.05 5.16 3.85
CA GLU A 46 15.33 4.84 3.20
C GLU A 46 16.36 5.98 3.25
N HIS A 47 15.94 7.24 3.44
CA HIS A 47 16.81 8.45 3.45
C HIS A 47 17.80 8.57 2.27
N LEU A 48 17.73 7.70 1.26
CA LEU A 48 18.63 7.60 0.13
C LEU A 48 17.93 8.19 -1.11
N GLY A 49 18.52 9.25 -1.65
CA GLY A 49 17.95 10.13 -2.70
C GLY A 49 17.80 9.53 -4.11
N GLY A 50 17.38 8.28 -4.23
CA GLY A 50 17.06 7.63 -5.49
C GLY A 50 15.55 7.54 -5.73
N ARG A 51 15.00 8.49 -6.50
CA ARG A 51 13.57 8.61 -6.90
C ARG A 51 13.07 7.49 -7.83
N GLN A 52 13.48 6.24 -7.63
CA GLN A 52 12.96 5.16 -8.45
C GLN A 52 11.71 4.60 -7.77
N SER A 53 10.55 4.80 -8.41
CA SER A 53 9.33 4.13 -7.97
C SER A 53 9.51 2.62 -7.98
N LEU A 54 8.94 1.95 -6.99
CA LEU A 54 8.94 0.50 -6.95
C LEU A 54 8.10 -0.08 -8.11
N PHE A 55 8.44 -1.30 -8.53
CA PHE A 55 7.62 -2.12 -9.42
C PHE A 55 6.52 -2.85 -8.63
N ARG A 56 5.52 -3.36 -9.36
CA ARG A 56 4.39 -4.11 -8.77
C ARG A 56 4.84 -5.26 -7.88
N SER A 57 5.81 -6.05 -8.32
CA SER A 57 6.38 -7.18 -7.54
C SER A 57 6.85 -6.71 -6.16
N GLN A 58 7.51 -5.56 -6.12
CA GLN A 58 8.09 -4.99 -4.91
C GLN A 58 7.01 -4.38 -4.00
N TYR A 59 5.99 -3.69 -4.53
CA TYR A 59 4.85 -3.26 -3.70
C TYR A 59 4.13 -4.46 -3.10
N ASN A 60 3.92 -5.53 -3.86
CA ASN A 60 3.25 -6.73 -3.37
C ASN A 60 4.07 -7.43 -2.27
N ALA A 61 5.40 -7.53 -2.45
CA ALA A 61 6.30 -8.08 -1.45
C ALA A 61 6.30 -7.23 -0.17
N LEU A 62 6.44 -5.91 -0.29
CA LEU A 62 6.32 -4.97 0.83
C LEU A 62 4.97 -5.10 1.53
N GLY A 63 3.89 -5.20 0.76
CA GLY A 63 2.55 -5.37 1.29
C GLY A 63 2.41 -6.63 2.14
N LYS A 64 2.97 -7.75 1.67
CA LYS A 64 2.98 -9.02 2.40
C LYS A 64 3.82 -8.94 3.67
N LEU A 65 4.99 -8.31 3.61
CA LEU A 65 5.86 -8.12 4.78
C LEU A 65 5.24 -7.22 5.86
N ASN A 66 4.39 -6.27 5.44
CA ASN A 66 3.81 -5.24 6.31
C ASN A 66 2.32 -5.42 6.56
N LEU A 67 1.81 -6.64 6.39
CA LEU A 67 0.37 -6.91 6.39
C LEU A 67 -0.33 -6.44 7.67
N ALA A 68 0.29 -6.62 8.83
CA ALA A 68 -0.27 -6.21 10.12
C ALA A 68 -0.33 -4.68 10.32
N ALA A 69 0.61 -3.93 9.73
CA ALA A 69 0.56 -2.45 9.74
C ALA A 69 -0.55 -1.96 8.80
N LEU A 70 -0.61 -2.54 7.61
CA LEU A 70 -1.62 -2.25 6.61
C LEU A 70 -3.04 -2.55 7.11
N GLU A 71 -3.23 -3.68 7.78
CA GLU A 71 -4.51 -4.06 8.38
C GLU A 71 -4.98 -3.01 9.39
N ARG A 72 -4.07 -2.50 10.24
CA ARG A 72 -4.37 -1.45 11.23
C ARG A 72 -4.76 -0.14 10.55
N ILE A 73 -4.02 0.30 9.54
CA ILE A 73 -4.32 1.53 8.78
C ILE A 73 -5.68 1.43 8.07
N VAL A 74 -5.88 0.34 7.31
CA VAL A 74 -7.12 0.12 6.55
C VAL A 74 -8.30 -0.01 7.49
N SER A 75 -8.18 -0.80 8.57
CA SER A 75 -9.23 -0.95 9.56
C SER A 75 -9.57 0.39 10.21
N ALA A 76 -8.58 1.17 10.64
CA ALA A 76 -8.83 2.48 11.25
C ALA A 76 -9.62 3.39 10.31
N LYS A 77 -9.22 3.48 9.03
CA LYS A 77 -9.94 4.30 8.04
C LYS A 77 -11.34 3.77 7.74
N TYR A 78 -11.49 2.46 7.57
CA TYR A 78 -12.77 1.80 7.31
C TYR A 78 -13.80 2.14 8.40
N HIS A 79 -13.41 2.03 9.69
CA HIS A 79 -14.30 2.32 10.82
C HIS A 79 -14.74 3.78 10.92
N ARG A 80 -13.98 4.73 10.39
CA ARG A 80 -14.40 6.13 10.30
C ARG A 80 -15.53 6.36 9.29
N GLY A 81 -15.79 5.38 8.42
CA GLY A 81 -16.93 5.37 7.51
C GLY A 81 -16.88 6.44 6.42
N ALA A 82 -18.03 6.72 5.81
CA ALA A 82 -18.17 7.60 4.65
C ALA A 82 -17.72 9.06 4.90
N GLY A 83 -17.71 9.51 6.16
CA GLY A 83 -17.26 10.86 6.54
C GLY A 83 -15.76 11.08 6.33
N ALA A 84 -14.95 10.05 6.56
CA ALA A 84 -13.49 10.08 6.33
C ALA A 84 -13.06 9.46 5.00
N ASN A 85 -13.96 8.71 4.36
CA ASN A 85 -13.68 7.99 3.12
C ASN A 85 -14.91 7.99 2.20
N ARG A 86 -14.93 8.90 1.22
CA ARG A 86 -16.06 9.05 0.29
C ARG A 86 -16.33 7.81 -0.57
N GLN A 87 -15.35 6.92 -0.69
CA GLN A 87 -15.46 5.69 -1.49
C GLN A 87 -15.93 4.48 -0.67
N HIS A 88 -16.29 4.67 0.61
CA HIS A 88 -16.76 3.58 1.48
C HIS A 88 -17.85 2.71 0.81
N PRO A 89 -17.73 1.38 0.80
CA PRO A 89 -16.81 0.56 1.62
C PRO A 89 -15.40 0.37 1.04
N PHE A 90 -15.11 0.84 -0.18
CA PHE A 90 -13.76 0.82 -0.73
C PHE A 90 -12.85 1.80 0.02
N VAL A 91 -11.70 1.34 0.51
CA VAL A 91 -10.77 2.13 1.33
C VAL A 91 -9.58 2.60 0.50
N GLU A 92 -9.63 3.85 0.04
CA GLU A 92 -8.44 4.53 -0.49
C GLU A 92 -7.56 4.99 0.68
N VAL A 93 -6.34 4.49 0.79
CA VAL A 93 -5.38 4.90 1.83
C VAL A 93 -4.52 6.05 1.31
N LEU A 94 -4.45 7.13 2.09
CA LEU A 94 -3.71 8.34 1.77
C LEU A 94 -2.48 8.47 2.67
N VAL A 95 -1.56 9.37 2.29
CA VAL A 95 -0.39 9.71 3.13
C VAL A 95 -0.80 10.15 4.53
N SER A 96 -1.92 10.88 4.67
CA SER A 96 -2.42 11.29 5.98
C SER A 96 -2.79 10.10 6.87
N ASP A 97 -3.38 9.04 6.31
CA ASP A 97 -3.73 7.85 7.09
C ASP A 97 -2.47 7.12 7.60
N ILE A 98 -1.42 7.07 6.77
CA ILE A 98 -0.12 6.52 7.16
C ILE A 98 0.51 7.37 8.26
N THR A 99 0.58 8.69 8.07
CA THR A 99 1.14 9.61 9.07
C THR A 99 0.38 9.56 10.40
N GLU A 100 -0.95 9.55 10.36
CA GLU A 100 -1.82 9.44 11.54
C GLU A 100 -1.65 8.11 12.28
N SER A 101 -1.39 7.02 11.54
CA SER A 101 -1.20 5.70 12.14
C SER A 101 0.10 5.56 12.92
N GLY A 102 1.14 6.33 12.56
CA GLY A 102 2.48 6.20 13.12
C GLY A 102 3.18 4.89 12.78
N GLU A 103 2.62 4.07 11.87
CA GLU A 103 3.22 2.81 11.46
C GLU A 103 4.50 3.04 10.65
N VAL A 104 5.52 2.27 10.97
CA VAL A 104 6.80 2.29 10.25
C VAL A 104 6.82 1.14 9.27
N LEU A 105 7.13 1.44 8.00
CA LEU A 105 7.25 0.43 6.96
C LEU A 105 8.53 -0.39 7.20
N ASN A 106 8.37 -1.70 7.37
CA ASN A 106 9.48 -2.64 7.39
C ASN A 106 9.99 -2.83 5.95
N LEU A 107 11.24 -2.42 5.72
CA LEU A 107 11.92 -2.51 4.43
C LEU A 107 13.00 -3.59 4.39
N SER A 108 13.12 -4.43 5.44
CA SER A 108 14.24 -5.38 5.59
C SER A 108 14.40 -6.37 4.41
N GLU A 109 13.32 -6.69 3.71
CA GLU A 109 13.34 -7.60 2.55
C GLU A 109 13.15 -6.86 1.21
N LEU A 110 13.17 -5.53 1.22
CA LEU A 110 13.04 -4.75 0.00
C LEU A 110 14.30 -4.82 -0.85
N VAL A 111 14.24 -5.58 -1.94
CA VAL A 111 15.28 -5.57 -2.97
C VAL A 111 14.87 -4.62 -4.09
N ARG A 112 15.62 -3.54 -4.29
CA ARG A 112 15.42 -2.58 -5.40
C ARG A 112 15.89 -3.20 -6.72
N GLU A 113 14.95 -3.59 -7.59
CA GLU A 113 15.24 -4.08 -8.93
C GLU A 113 15.83 -2.94 -9.80
N PRO A 114 16.90 -3.19 -10.57
CA PRO A 114 17.46 -2.18 -11.46
C PRO A 114 16.45 -1.81 -12.54
N LEU A 115 16.46 -0.54 -12.95
CA LEU A 115 15.62 -0.09 -14.04
C LEU A 115 16.01 -0.83 -15.34
N PRO A 116 15.07 -1.42 -16.10
CA PRO A 116 15.42 -2.11 -17.33
C PRO A 116 16.05 -1.15 -18.34
N PRO A 117 16.99 -1.61 -19.19
CA PRO A 117 17.71 -0.73 -20.13
C PRO A 117 16.83 0.12 -21.04
N ALA A 118 15.66 -0.38 -21.42
CA ALA A 118 14.68 0.33 -22.26
C ALA A 118 14.12 1.60 -21.60
N PHE A 119 14.24 1.74 -20.27
CA PHE A 119 13.77 2.89 -19.51
C PHE A 119 14.91 3.80 -19.03
N HIS A 120 16.16 3.48 -19.37
CA HIS A 120 17.26 4.42 -19.15
C HIS A 120 17.08 5.64 -20.05
N ARG A 121 17.34 6.82 -19.48
CA ARG A 121 17.33 8.07 -20.24
C ARG A 121 18.39 7.98 -21.34
N LEU A 122 18.00 8.23 -22.58
CA LEU A 122 18.97 8.42 -23.67
C LEU A 122 19.80 9.67 -23.34
N ALA A 123 21.13 9.53 -23.40
CA ALA A 123 22.09 10.59 -23.15
C ALA A 123 22.08 11.65 -24.25
#